data_AF-A0A3P7RUH6-F1
#
_entry.id   AF-A0A3P7RUH6-F1
#
_cell.length_a   1.000
_cell.length_b   1.000
_cell.length_c   1.000
_cell.angle_alpha   90.00
_cell.angle_beta   90.00
_cell.angle_gamma   90.00
#
_symmetry.space_group_name_H-M   'P 1'
#
loop_
_entity.id
_entity.type
_entity.pdbx_description
1 polymer ?
#
loop_
_entity_poly.entity_id
_entity_poly.type
_entity_poly.pdbx_seq_one_letter_code
_entity_poly.pdbx_strand_id
1 'polypeptide(L)'
;MDEKRKELNSLINRMYRQLGKQVYNDLKSDYLLIKNYKKLADKIHANIKAIELLDITSDQAVGIEDLDGVVYGDETLTPVMNEDGIYEYRFCPSCQAGNHPDAIYCIRCKVKM
;
A
#
# COMPACT_ATOMS: atom_id res chain seq x y z
N MET A 1 -2.88 -14.54 -10.93
CA MET A 1 -2.68 -13.06 -10.88
C MET A 1 -2.11 -12.56 -9.56
N ASP A 2 -2.06 -13.37 -8.50
CA ASP A 2 -1.73 -12.91 -7.15
C ASP A 2 -0.21 -12.75 -6.88
N GLU A 3 0.64 -13.55 -7.53
CA GLU A 3 2.07 -13.63 -7.20
C GLU A 3 2.88 -12.37 -7.55
N LYS A 4 2.71 -11.84 -8.77
CA LYS A 4 3.40 -10.62 -9.22
C LYS A 4 3.01 -9.40 -8.38
N ARG A 5 1.75 -9.34 -7.93
CA ARG A 5 1.27 -8.28 -7.05
C ARG A 5 1.85 -8.41 -5.64
N LYS A 6 1.89 -9.62 -5.08
CA LYS A 6 2.56 -9.89 -3.79
C LYS A 6 4.02 -9.50 -3.83
N GLU A 7 4.71 -9.82 -4.93
CA GLU A 7 6.10 -9.43 -5.16
C GLU A 7 6.26 -7.90 -5.16
N LEU A 8 5.44 -7.17 -5.92
CA LEU A 8 5.46 -5.70 -5.97
C LEU A 8 5.18 -5.07 -4.59
N ASN A 9 4.17 -5.57 -3.85
CA ASN A 9 3.87 -5.11 -2.49
C ASN A 9 5.04 -5.36 -1.53
N SER A 10 5.65 -6.55 -1.59
CA SER A 10 6.83 -6.89 -0.80
C SER A 10 8.02 -5.96 -1.11
N LEU A 11 8.23 -5.66 -2.39
CA LEU A 11 9.27 -4.74 -2.83
C LEU A 11 9.01 -3.31 -2.32
N ILE A 12 7.78 -2.81 -2.43
CA ILE A 12 7.36 -1.51 -1.88
C ILE A 12 7.65 -1.44 -0.38
N ASN A 13 7.24 -2.45 0.38
CA ASN A 13 7.47 -2.51 1.82
C ASN A 13 8.96 -2.52 2.18
N ARG A 14 9.78 -3.24 1.41
CA ARG A 14 11.24 -3.21 1.59
C ARG A 14 11.81 -1.83 1.30
N MET A 15 11.36 -1.16 0.23
CA MET A 15 11.84 0.17 -0.14
C MET A 15 11.42 1.25 0.86
N TYR A 16 10.20 1.21 1.40
CA TYR A 16 9.79 2.11 2.48
C TYR A 16 10.67 1.97 3.72
N ARG A 17 11.00 0.73 4.13
CA ARG A 17 11.93 0.49 5.25
C ARG A 17 13.32 1.03 4.96
N GLN A 18 13.82 0.87 3.73
CA GLN A 18 15.11 1.43 3.32
C GLN A 18 15.10 2.96 3.34
N LEU A 19 14.03 3.57 2.85
CA LEU A 19 13.85 5.01 2.82
C LEU A 19 13.81 5.58 4.25
N GLY A 20 13.01 4.99 5.14
CA GLY A 20 12.96 5.39 6.54
C GLY A 20 14.31 5.29 7.24
N LYS A 21 15.09 4.24 6.97
CA LYS A 21 16.46 4.10 7.49
C LYS A 21 17.39 5.20 6.98
N GLN A 22 17.32 5.55 5.70
CA GLN A 22 18.14 6.62 5.13
C GLN A 22 17.79 7.97 5.75
N VAL A 23 16.51 8.30 5.82
CA VAL A 23 16.03 9.55 6.44
C VAL A 23 16.45 9.62 7.91
N TYR A 24 16.31 8.54 8.67
CA TYR A 24 16.74 8.50 10.07
C TYR A 24 18.24 8.75 10.25
N ASN A 25 19.08 8.12 9.41
CA ASN A 25 20.53 8.30 9.48
C ASN A 25 20.96 9.72 9.13
N ASP A 26 20.32 10.32 8.13
CA ASP A 26 20.59 11.68 7.67
C ASP A 26 20.09 12.74 8.68
N LEU A 27 18.96 12.48 9.36
CA LEU A 27 18.52 13.27 10.51
C LEU A 27 19.53 13.21 11.65
N LYS A 28 20.07 12.01 11.94
CA LYS A 28 21.08 11.82 13.00
C LYS A 28 22.40 12.53 12.69
N SER A 29 22.73 12.72 11.42
CA SER A 29 23.94 13.42 10.98
C SER A 29 23.75 14.93 10.75
N ASP A 30 22.57 15.49 11.10
CA ASP A 30 22.17 16.88 10.81
C ASP A 30 22.33 17.28 9.34
N TYR A 31 22.23 16.31 8.43
CA TYR A 31 22.40 16.53 6.99
C TYR A 31 21.26 15.91 6.19
N LEU A 32 20.15 16.65 6.07
CA LEU A 32 19.00 16.21 5.29
C LEU A 32 19.01 16.81 3.88
N LEU A 33 19.17 15.97 2.86
CA LEU A 33 19.04 16.37 1.45
C LEU A 33 17.97 15.56 0.74
N ILE A 34 16.87 16.21 0.39
CA ILE A 34 15.71 15.62 -0.29
C ILE A 34 16.10 14.87 -1.57
N LYS A 35 17.14 15.33 -2.28
CA LYS A 35 17.68 14.67 -3.48
C LYS A 35 18.10 13.22 -3.22
N ASN A 36 18.58 12.90 -2.01
CA ASN A 36 19.05 11.56 -1.64
C ASN A 36 17.91 10.53 -1.63
N TYR A 37 16.68 10.98 -1.37
CA TYR A 37 15.50 10.13 -1.22
C TYR A 37 14.72 9.96 -2.52
N LYS A 38 14.82 10.94 -3.43
CA LYS A 38 14.03 11.01 -4.67
C LYS A 38 14.08 9.72 -5.47
N LYS A 39 15.27 9.14 -5.66
CA LYS A 39 15.44 7.90 -6.44
C LYS A 39 14.65 6.72 -5.86
N LEU A 40 14.58 6.61 -4.53
CA LEU A 40 13.87 5.52 -3.88
C LEU A 40 12.36 5.80 -3.86
N ALA A 41 11.97 7.05 -3.65
CA ALA A 41 10.57 7.49 -3.77
C ALA A 41 10.01 7.26 -5.18
N ASP A 42 10.77 7.61 -6.24
CA ASP A 42 10.37 7.39 -7.63
C ASP A 42 10.15 5.89 -7.93
N LYS A 43 11.02 5.02 -7.37
CA LYS A 43 10.86 3.56 -7.49
C LYS A 43 9.63 3.05 -6.76
N ILE A 44 9.35 3.54 -5.55
CA ILE A 44 8.13 3.21 -4.81
C ILE A 44 6.91 3.59 -5.64
N HIS A 45 6.88 4.83 -6.15
CA HIS A 45 5.79 5.34 -6.98
C HIS A 45 5.58 4.52 -8.27
N ALA A 46 6.66 4.12 -8.94
CA ALA A 46 6.59 3.27 -10.13
C ALA A 46 5.96 1.90 -9.83
N ASN A 47 6.28 1.29 -8.69
CA ASN A 47 5.71 0.00 -8.30
C ASN A 47 4.24 0.12 -7.89
N ILE A 48 3.84 1.21 -7.23
CA ILE A 48 2.43 1.50 -6.95
C ILE A 48 1.64 1.62 -8.26
N LYS A 49 2.13 2.39 -9.23
CA LYS A 49 1.51 2.48 -10.57
C LYS A 49 1.41 1.15 -11.28
N ALA A 50 2.42 0.27 -11.15
CA ALA A 50 2.37 -1.06 -11.74
C ALA A 50 1.25 -1.92 -11.11
N ILE A 51 1.00 -1.77 -9.81
CA ILE A 51 -0.10 -2.45 -9.11
C ILE A 51 -1.46 -1.91 -9.58
N GLU A 52 -1.61 -0.59 -9.71
CA GLU A 52 -2.82 0.05 -10.22
C GLU A 52 -3.17 -0.43 -11.64
N LEU A 53 -2.15 -0.53 -12.52
CA LEU A 53 -2.35 -1.05 -13.87
C LEU A 53 -2.77 -2.53 -13.89
N LEU A 54 -2.26 -3.34 -12.95
CA LEU A 54 -2.68 -4.73 -12.79
C LEU A 54 -4.15 -4.84 -12.34
N ASP A 55 -4.67 -3.88 -11.57
CA ASP A 55 -6.08 -3.82 -11.18
C ASP A 55 -6.97 -3.52 -12.40
N ILE A 56 -6.61 -2.52 -13.21
CA ILE A 56 -7.36 -2.14 -14.43
C ILE A 56 -7.45 -3.29 -15.44
N THR A 57 -6.36 -4.05 -15.64
CA THR A 57 -6.37 -5.21 -16.55
C THR A 57 -7.19 -6.39 -16.02
N SER A 58 -7.41 -6.48 -14.70
CA SER A 58 -8.27 -7.49 -14.09
C SER A 58 -9.75 -7.17 -14.32
N ASP A 59 -10.12 -5.90 -14.21
CA ASP A 59 -11.50 -5.44 -14.40
C ASP A 59 -11.95 -5.51 -15.88
N GLN A 60 -11.02 -5.40 -16.83
CA GLN A 60 -11.34 -5.56 -18.26
C GLN A 60 -11.53 -7.02 -18.72
N ALA A 61 -11.17 -8.02 -17.88
CA ALA A 61 -11.37 -9.44 -18.19
C ALA A 61 -12.68 -10.01 -17.61
N VAL A 62 -13.38 -9.25 -16.76
CA VAL A 62 -14.67 -9.63 -16.22
C VAL A 62 -15.71 -8.80 -16.96
N GLY A 63 -16.39 -9.44 -17.92
CA GLY A 63 -17.56 -8.87 -18.56
C GLY A 63 -18.56 -8.39 -17.51
N ILE A 64 -19.02 -7.16 -17.71
CA ILE A 64 -20.05 -6.44 -16.98
C ILE A 64 -21.11 -7.39 -16.38
N GLU A 65 -21.07 -7.55 -15.07
CA GLU A 65 -22.27 -7.59 -14.24
C GLU A 65 -22.02 -6.67 -13.06
N ASP A 66 -22.74 -5.55 -13.05
CA ASP A 66 -22.99 -4.74 -11.87
C ASP A 66 -23.54 -5.66 -10.77
N LEU A 67 -22.68 -6.10 -9.85
CA LEU A 67 -23.12 -6.64 -8.58
C LEU A 67 -23.08 -5.52 -7.55
N ASP A 68 -24.25 -4.89 -7.47
CA ASP A 68 -24.74 -4.16 -6.32
C ASP A 68 -24.24 -4.73 -4.99
N GLY A 69 -23.79 -3.81 -4.14
CA GLY A 69 -24.03 -3.85 -2.70
C GLY A 69 -23.61 -5.12 -1.96
N VAL A 70 -22.37 -5.16 -1.49
CA VAL A 70 -22.06 -5.91 -0.28
C VAL A 70 -21.45 -4.97 0.76
N VAL A 71 -22.35 -4.31 1.49
CA VAL A 71 -22.10 -3.66 2.77
C VAL A 71 -21.90 -4.77 3.81
N TYR A 72 -20.72 -4.82 4.45
CA TYR A 72 -20.51 -5.54 5.71
C TYR A 72 -19.72 -4.64 6.67
N GLY A 73 -20.45 -4.04 7.61
CA GLY A 73 -19.95 -3.08 8.61
C GLY A 73 -19.91 -1.67 8.06
N ASP A 74 -20.60 -0.74 8.73
CA ASP A 74 -20.69 0.68 8.35
C ASP A 74 -19.30 1.26 8.07
N GLU A 75 -19.18 1.89 6.89
CA GLU A 75 -18.02 2.61 6.38
C GLU A 75 -16.86 1.75 5.84
N THR A 76 -16.50 2.03 4.58
CA THR A 76 -15.19 1.67 4.03
C THR A 76 -14.11 2.32 4.88
N LEU A 77 -13.54 1.56 5.83
CA LEU A 77 -12.44 2.01 6.66
C LEU A 77 -11.22 2.33 5.78
N THR A 78 -11.03 3.62 5.47
CA THR A 78 -9.86 4.15 4.77
C THR A 78 -8.71 4.37 5.76
N PRO A 79 -7.44 4.31 5.33
CA PRO A 79 -6.31 4.60 6.22
C PRO A 79 -6.49 5.94 6.96
N VAL A 80 -6.31 5.93 8.28
CA VAL A 80 -6.48 7.11 9.14
C VAL A 80 -5.13 7.81 9.29
N MET A 81 -5.14 9.14 9.29
CA MET A 81 -3.96 9.92 9.65
C MET A 81 -3.85 10.02 11.18
N ASN A 82 -2.65 9.76 11.70
CA ASN A 82 -2.35 10.03 13.10
C ASN A 82 -2.17 11.54 13.36
N GLU A 83 -1.90 11.90 14.62
CA GLU A 83 -1.71 13.30 15.06
C GLU A 83 -0.56 14.01 14.34
N ASP A 84 0.40 13.26 13.78
CA ASP A 84 1.52 13.78 13.00
C ASP A 84 1.20 13.98 11.51
N GLY A 85 -0.05 13.71 11.10
CA GLY A 85 -0.49 13.79 9.69
C GLY A 85 0.03 12.65 8.83
N ILE A 86 0.39 11.51 9.43
CA ILE A 86 0.91 10.32 8.74
C ILE A 86 -0.18 9.25 8.66
N TYR A 87 -0.41 8.70 7.48
CA TYR A 87 -1.35 7.59 7.31
C TYR A 87 -0.86 6.31 7.98
N GLU A 88 -1.69 5.72 8.83
CA GLU A 88 -1.45 4.44 9.46
C GLU A 88 -2.06 3.29 8.66
N TYR A 89 -1.29 2.20 8.55
CA TYR A 89 -1.68 1.04 7.77
C TYR A 89 -1.42 -0.25 8.54
N ARG A 90 -2.37 -1.19 8.50
CA ARG A 90 -2.14 -2.61 8.79
C ARG A 90 -2.02 -3.39 7.47
N PHE A 91 -0.91 -4.08 7.28
CA PHE A 91 -0.67 -4.86 6.07
C PHE A 91 -1.29 -6.26 6.18
N CYS A 92 -2.06 -6.65 5.17
CA CYS A 92 -2.64 -8.00 5.11
C CYS A 92 -1.53 -9.06 5.02
N PRO A 93 -1.50 -10.09 5.89
CA PRO A 93 -0.48 -11.12 5.81
C PRO A 93 -0.55 -11.94 4.52
N SER A 94 -1.76 -12.11 3.94
CA SER A 94 -1.98 -12.90 2.73
C SER A 94 -1.57 -12.17 1.45
N CYS A 95 -2.06 -10.94 1.24
CA CYS A 95 -1.88 -10.21 -0.02
C CYS A 95 -1.02 -8.93 0.10
N GLN A 96 -0.61 -8.56 1.32
CA GLN A 96 0.23 -7.39 1.62
C GLN A 96 -0.40 -6.03 1.23
N ALA A 97 -1.72 -5.98 1.01
CA ALA A 97 -2.43 -4.71 0.87
C ALA A 97 -2.37 -3.91 2.18
N GLY A 98 -2.25 -2.58 2.09
CA GLY A 98 -2.43 -1.67 3.23
C GLY A 98 -3.92 -1.50 3.51
N ASN A 99 -4.32 -1.66 4.77
CA ASN A 99 -5.70 -1.53 5.24
C ASN A 99 -5.72 -0.56 6.42
N HIS A 100 -6.91 -0.10 6.80
CA HIS A 100 -7.09 0.59 8.07
C HIS A 100 -6.52 -0.25 9.24
N PRO A 101 -5.87 0.37 10.25
CA PRO A 101 -5.33 -0.33 11.42
C PRO A 101 -6.31 -1.31 12.07
N ASP A 102 -7.54 -0.86 12.30
CA ASP A 102 -8.64 -1.65 12.88
C ASP A 102 -9.39 -2.58 11.91
N ALA A 103 -8.95 -2.71 10.65
CA ALA A 103 -9.58 -3.62 9.71
C ALA A 103 -9.46 -5.08 10.17
N ILE A 104 -10.60 -5.73 10.40
CA ILE A 104 -10.68 -7.17 10.75
C ILE A 104 -10.48 -8.05 9.51
N TYR A 105 -10.88 -7.56 8.34
CA TYR A 105 -10.76 -8.25 7.05
C TYR A 105 -10.02 -7.37 6.07
N CYS A 106 -9.24 -7.99 5.19
CA CYS A 106 -8.56 -7.26 4.14
C CYS A 106 -9.57 -6.65 3.16
N ILE A 107 -9.48 -5.35 2.90
CA ILE A 107 -10.33 -4.62 1.94
C ILE A 107 -10.31 -5.28 0.56
N ARG A 108 -9.17 -5.88 0.20
CA ARG A 108 -8.92 -6.46 -1.13
C ARG A 108 -9.16 -7.97 -1.19
N CYS A 109 -8.46 -8.78 -0.39
CA CYS A 109 -8.57 -10.24 -0.49
C CYS A 109 -9.59 -10.87 0.45
N LYS A 110 -10.26 -10.07 1.30
CA LYS A 110 -11.30 -10.48 2.26
C LYS A 110 -10.88 -11.57 3.27
N VAL A 111 -9.60 -11.90 3.35
CA VAL A 111 -9.04 -12.80 4.38
C VAL A 111 -9.01 -12.05 5.71
N LYS A 112 -9.31 -12.76 6.81
CA LYS A 112 -9.21 -12.24 8.17
C LYS A 112 -7.75 -11.88 8.50
N MET A 113 -7.55 -10.67 9.02
CA MET A 113 -6.23 -10.07 9.23
C MET A 113 -5.79 -10.10 10.68
#